data_AF-A0A7T0FYX3-F1
#
_entry.id   AF-A0A7T0FYX3-F1
#
_cell.length_a   1.000
_cell.length_b   1.000
_cell.length_c   1.000
_cell.angle_alpha   90.00
_cell.angle_beta   90.00
_cell.angle_gamma   90.00
#
_symmetry.space_group_name_H-M   'P 1'
#
loop_
_entity.id
_entity.type
_entity.pdbx_description
1 polymer ?
#
loop_
_entity_poly.entity_id
_entity_poly.type
_entity_poly.pdbx_seq_one_letter_code
_entity_poly.pdbx_strand_id
1 'polypeptide(L)'
;MKKLFRVGATLVFALTTSMPVQAQTVEERLTALETSMANVELLSTQLFQLFSALQPDITAILNALAAQQLDVATLQAEMTALQASQATQDTSISGLTTDVSDLQSRFTGVSRSADTLLFTDMNLQVVSGSGTTDGAVNGRGNIIIGYNEVIFPFLGGGLPARNKTGSHNLIVGKGLNYSSFGALVAGLNNVSGAEYASVTGGDRNQATGNFSSVSGGSLNDATGDHSHVSGGGGGIASNVFTSVTGGLNNTASGQYASTTAGQFNTATGDFSGISGGLSNNSLGNGSSISGGELNATGDFYSSVSGGRNNLASGRYSNISGGDGNKARGLTASVSGGKDNIASGTNASVGGGNSNLASGLSSSVTGGENNTASGDFSSVQGGAGNTASIESHSSVSGGIGNTASAFYSHVSGGFNNIASGDRSTISGGIQNATTGSNSSVSGGRENTASGTASTIGGGFQRAQGGIYDWRAGSLFETQ
;
A
#
# COMPACT_ATOMS: atom_id res chain seq x y z
N MET A 1 78.18 -81.52 -81.62
CA MET A 1 78.85 -81.35 -82.94
C MET A 1 80.36 -81.30 -82.64
N LYS A 2 81.27 -82.07 -83.28
CA LYS A 2 81.82 -81.92 -84.66
C LYS A 2 82.26 -80.46 -84.91
N LYS A 3 83.51 -80.09 -85.19
CA LYS A 3 84.66 -80.72 -85.93
C LYS A 3 86.03 -80.23 -85.34
N LEU A 4 87.17 -80.94 -85.42
CA LEU A 4 88.24 -80.94 -86.48
C LEU A 4 88.77 -79.52 -86.83
N PHE A 5 90.05 -79.22 -87.15
CA PHE A 5 91.24 -79.98 -87.65
C PHE A 5 92.51 -79.05 -87.58
N ARG A 6 93.82 -79.34 -87.88
CA ARG A 6 94.66 -80.52 -88.24
C ARG A 6 96.19 -80.11 -88.27
N VAL A 7 97.13 -81.08 -88.23
CA VAL A 7 98.59 -81.00 -88.63
C VAL A 7 99.55 -80.19 -87.72
N GLY A 8 100.82 -80.58 -87.46
CA GLY A 8 101.54 -81.86 -87.70
C GLY A 8 103.00 -81.76 -88.23
N ALA A 9 103.80 -82.84 -88.06
CA ALA A 9 105.13 -83.15 -88.65
C ALA A 9 106.39 -82.38 -88.15
N THR A 10 107.64 -82.90 -88.11
CA THR A 10 108.28 -84.27 -88.12
C THR A 10 109.80 -84.15 -87.76
N LEU A 11 110.49 -85.27 -87.42
CA LEU A 11 111.97 -85.49 -87.34
C LEU A 11 112.69 -84.95 -86.06
N VAL A 12 113.43 -85.68 -85.19
CA VAL A 12 114.21 -86.95 -85.12
C VAL A 12 115.72 -86.83 -85.38
N PHE A 13 116.57 -86.82 -84.32
CA PHE A 13 117.63 -87.82 -84.03
C PHE A 13 118.27 -87.64 -82.62
N ALA A 14 119.19 -88.55 -82.23
CA ALA A 14 119.88 -88.73 -80.94
C ALA A 14 120.71 -87.51 -80.43
N LEU A 15 121.24 -87.43 -79.18
CA LEU A 15 121.92 -88.46 -78.36
C LEU A 15 122.10 -88.06 -76.86
N THR A 16 121.94 -89.03 -75.93
CA THR A 16 122.53 -89.13 -74.55
C THR A 16 122.30 -88.09 -73.42
N THR A 17 121.93 -88.64 -72.24
CA THR A 17 122.13 -88.20 -70.81
C THR A 17 121.13 -87.31 -70.05
N SER A 18 120.92 -87.70 -68.78
CA SER A 18 120.37 -87.00 -67.60
C SER A 18 118.83 -86.99 -67.32
N MET A 19 118.45 -87.71 -66.24
CA MET A 19 117.21 -87.60 -65.43
C MET A 19 115.86 -87.93 -66.14
N PRO A 20 114.70 -88.06 -65.44
CA PRO A 20 114.44 -88.05 -64.00
C PRO A 20 113.65 -89.27 -63.43
N VAL A 21 113.60 -89.40 -62.09
CA VAL A 21 112.62 -90.24 -61.35
C VAL A 21 111.49 -89.38 -60.73
N GLN A 22 111.57 -88.05 -60.85
CA GLN A 22 110.64 -87.10 -60.22
C GLN A 22 109.27 -86.93 -60.92
N ALA A 23 109.02 -87.56 -62.07
CA ALA A 23 107.74 -87.39 -62.78
C ALA A 23 106.56 -88.01 -62.01
N GLN A 24 106.70 -89.26 -61.57
CA GLN A 24 105.58 -90.08 -61.07
C GLN A 24 104.96 -89.53 -59.77
N THR A 25 105.79 -88.98 -58.86
CA THR A 25 105.32 -88.37 -57.59
C THR A 25 104.83 -86.93 -57.75
N VAL A 26 105.10 -86.27 -58.88
CA VAL A 26 104.43 -85.02 -59.24
C VAL A 26 103.03 -85.33 -59.79
N GLU A 27 102.90 -86.38 -60.61
CA GLU A 27 101.64 -86.75 -61.26
C GLU A 27 100.58 -87.24 -60.26
N GLU A 28 100.91 -88.11 -59.30
CA GLU A 28 99.98 -88.47 -58.21
C GLU A 28 99.54 -87.26 -57.37
N ARG A 29 100.46 -86.32 -57.11
CA ARG A 29 100.14 -85.08 -56.40
C ARG A 29 99.34 -84.10 -57.24
N LEU A 30 99.47 -84.14 -58.56
CA LEU A 30 98.65 -83.37 -59.49
C LEU A 30 97.22 -83.89 -59.51
N THR A 31 97.01 -85.20 -59.67
CA THR A 31 95.67 -85.82 -59.62
C THR A 31 94.98 -85.59 -58.26
N ALA A 32 95.74 -85.63 -57.16
CA ALA A 32 95.22 -85.29 -55.82
C ALA A 32 94.87 -83.80 -55.70
N LEU A 33 95.64 -82.91 -56.31
CA LEU A 33 95.37 -81.46 -56.35
C LEU A 33 94.17 -81.14 -57.26
N GLU A 34 94.03 -81.80 -58.41
CA GLU A 34 92.88 -81.72 -59.30
C GLU A 34 91.60 -82.22 -58.62
N THR A 35 91.68 -83.34 -57.90
CA THR A 35 90.56 -83.86 -57.08
C THR A 35 90.21 -82.87 -55.96
N SER A 36 91.21 -82.25 -55.33
CA SER A 36 91.00 -81.21 -54.32
C SER A 36 90.34 -79.95 -54.93
N MET A 37 90.81 -79.50 -56.10
CA MET A 37 90.23 -78.38 -56.85
C MET A 37 88.79 -78.67 -57.26
N ALA A 38 88.49 -79.86 -57.80
CA ALA A 38 87.13 -80.27 -58.17
C ALA A 38 86.20 -80.34 -56.94
N ASN A 39 86.70 -80.79 -55.79
CA ASN A 39 85.96 -80.75 -54.53
C ASN A 39 85.72 -79.31 -54.02
N VAL A 40 86.70 -78.41 -54.15
CA VAL A 40 86.55 -76.98 -53.82
C VAL A 40 85.58 -76.28 -54.78
N GLU A 41 85.59 -76.64 -56.07
CA GLU A 41 84.69 -76.12 -57.09
C GLU A 41 83.25 -76.63 -56.91
N LEU A 42 83.08 -77.90 -56.53
CA LEU A 42 81.80 -78.48 -56.11
C LEU A 42 81.28 -77.81 -54.83
N LEU A 43 82.12 -77.64 -53.80
CA LEU A 43 81.75 -76.99 -52.54
C LEU A 43 81.40 -75.51 -52.75
N SER A 44 82.14 -74.81 -53.62
CA SER A 44 81.84 -73.45 -54.07
C SER A 44 80.48 -73.37 -54.78
N THR A 45 80.18 -74.34 -55.67
CA THR A 45 78.89 -74.42 -56.37
C THR A 45 77.73 -74.71 -55.42
N GLN A 46 77.92 -75.63 -54.46
CA GLN A 46 76.94 -75.92 -53.41
C GLN A 46 76.71 -74.72 -52.49
N LEU A 47 77.77 -74.01 -52.10
CA LEU A 47 77.69 -72.78 -51.31
C LEU A 47 76.95 -71.67 -52.07
N PHE A 48 77.21 -71.51 -53.37
CA PHE A 48 76.51 -70.54 -54.22
C PHE A 48 75.02 -70.88 -54.40
N GLN A 49 74.67 -72.16 -54.55
CA GLN A 49 73.26 -72.60 -54.56
C GLN A 49 72.58 -72.36 -53.21
N LEU A 50 73.27 -72.61 -52.09
CA LEU A 50 72.75 -72.36 -50.74
C LEU A 50 72.49 -70.85 -50.52
N PHE A 51 73.43 -69.98 -50.89
CA PHE A 51 73.21 -68.53 -50.88
C PHE A 51 72.03 -68.13 -51.78
N SER A 52 71.93 -68.68 -52.99
CA SER A 52 70.84 -68.39 -53.93
C SER A 52 69.47 -68.83 -53.38
N ALA A 53 69.42 -69.89 -52.59
CA ALA A 53 68.21 -70.39 -51.95
C ALA A 53 67.80 -69.56 -50.72
N LEU A 54 68.75 -69.06 -49.92
CA LEU A 54 68.45 -68.18 -48.77
C LEU A 54 68.11 -66.74 -49.18
N GLN A 55 68.61 -66.26 -50.32
CA GLN A 55 68.38 -64.88 -50.79
C GLN A 55 66.88 -64.45 -50.81
N PRO A 56 65.92 -65.25 -51.33
CA PRO A 56 64.50 -64.89 -51.26
C PRO A 56 63.95 -64.87 -49.83
N ASP A 57 64.33 -65.82 -48.97
CA ASP A 57 63.87 -65.86 -47.57
C ASP A 57 64.38 -64.65 -46.77
N ILE A 58 65.65 -64.29 -46.95
CA ILE A 58 66.24 -63.06 -46.38
C ILE A 58 65.47 -61.83 -46.87
N THR A 59 65.11 -61.79 -48.15
CA THR A 59 64.33 -60.68 -48.74
C THR A 59 62.90 -60.61 -48.18
N ALA A 60 62.25 -61.77 -47.98
CA ALA A 60 60.93 -61.85 -47.38
C ALA A 60 60.95 -61.42 -45.90
N ILE A 61 61.96 -61.84 -45.13
CA ILE A 61 62.18 -61.43 -43.74
C ILE A 61 62.42 -59.91 -43.64
N LEU A 62 63.24 -59.33 -44.53
CA LEU A 62 63.48 -57.88 -44.57
C LEU A 62 62.20 -57.10 -44.90
N ASN A 63 61.39 -57.57 -45.85
CA ASN A 63 60.11 -56.93 -46.19
C ASN A 63 59.09 -57.04 -45.04
N ALA A 64 59.01 -58.19 -44.37
CA ALA A 64 58.15 -58.39 -43.20
C ALA A 64 58.59 -57.52 -42.01
N LEU A 65 59.90 -57.40 -41.77
CA LEU A 65 60.47 -56.51 -40.75
C LEU A 65 60.17 -55.03 -41.04
N ALA A 66 60.27 -54.61 -42.31
CA ALA A 66 59.93 -53.24 -42.72
C ALA A 66 58.42 -52.93 -42.56
N ALA A 67 57.54 -53.89 -42.86
CA ALA A 67 56.10 -53.77 -42.58
C ALA A 67 55.84 -53.67 -41.06
N GLN A 68 56.45 -54.55 -40.26
CA GLN A 68 56.30 -54.52 -38.81
C GLN A 68 56.86 -53.23 -38.17
N GLN A 69 57.89 -52.62 -38.74
CA GLN A 69 58.37 -51.29 -38.34
C GLN A 69 57.34 -50.19 -38.63
N LEU A 70 56.58 -50.28 -39.72
CA LEU A 70 55.50 -49.34 -40.05
C LEU A 70 54.30 -49.51 -39.10
N ASP A 71 53.92 -50.74 -38.77
CA ASP A 71 52.87 -51.04 -37.79
C ASP A 71 53.26 -50.50 -36.39
N VAL A 72 54.50 -50.72 -35.97
CA VAL A 72 55.02 -50.19 -34.69
C VAL A 72 55.04 -48.66 -34.67
N ALA A 73 55.44 -48.00 -35.76
CA ALA A 73 55.38 -46.54 -35.87
C ALA A 73 53.94 -46.00 -35.80
N THR A 74 52.99 -46.73 -36.40
CA THR A 74 51.56 -46.39 -36.36
C THR A 74 51.00 -46.51 -34.94
N LEU A 75 51.26 -47.62 -34.25
CA LEU A 75 50.85 -47.83 -32.85
C LEU A 75 51.50 -46.81 -31.90
N GLN A 76 52.73 -46.37 -32.16
CA GLN A 76 53.38 -45.30 -31.39
C GLN A 76 52.69 -43.94 -31.59
N ALA A 77 52.23 -43.63 -32.80
CA ALA A 77 51.45 -42.41 -33.07
C ALA A 77 50.06 -42.46 -32.40
N GLU A 78 49.36 -43.59 -32.49
CA GLU A 78 48.06 -43.81 -31.82
C GLU A 78 48.18 -43.72 -30.29
N MET A 79 49.19 -44.35 -29.70
CA MET A 79 49.47 -44.27 -28.25
C MET A 79 49.74 -42.82 -27.81
N THR A 80 50.50 -42.06 -28.61
CA THR A 80 50.79 -40.65 -28.35
C THR A 80 49.51 -39.80 -28.40
N ALA A 81 48.62 -40.06 -29.37
CA ALA A 81 47.33 -39.40 -29.48
C ALA A 81 46.39 -39.75 -28.30
N LEU A 82 46.39 -41.01 -27.85
CA LEU A 82 45.65 -41.45 -26.66
C LEU A 82 46.15 -40.74 -25.40
N GLN A 83 47.48 -40.64 -25.20
CA GLN A 83 48.07 -39.93 -24.07
C GLN A 83 47.72 -38.44 -24.06
N ALA A 84 47.72 -37.78 -25.22
CA ALA A 84 47.28 -36.38 -25.34
C ALA A 84 45.78 -36.21 -25.04
N SER A 85 44.94 -37.15 -25.49
CA SER A 85 43.51 -37.19 -25.17
C SER A 85 43.27 -37.38 -23.67
N GLN A 86 43.99 -38.33 -23.04
CA GLN A 86 43.91 -38.60 -21.61
C GLN A 86 44.33 -37.37 -20.80
N ALA A 87 45.46 -36.73 -21.10
CA ALA A 87 45.90 -35.51 -20.40
C ALA A 87 44.87 -34.36 -20.52
N THR A 88 44.14 -34.28 -21.64
CA THR A 88 43.04 -33.32 -21.84
C THR A 88 41.83 -33.68 -20.98
N GLN A 89 41.50 -34.96 -20.84
CA GLN A 89 40.43 -35.46 -19.97
C GLN A 89 40.78 -35.24 -18.48
N ASP A 90 42.00 -35.59 -18.05
CA ASP A 90 42.49 -35.39 -16.68
C ASP A 90 42.43 -33.90 -16.28
N THR A 91 42.83 -33.00 -17.19
CA THR A 91 42.71 -31.54 -17.01
C THR A 91 41.24 -31.12 -16.83
N SER A 92 40.34 -31.67 -17.64
CA SER A 92 38.90 -31.36 -17.60
C SER A 92 38.23 -31.89 -16.32
N ILE A 93 38.60 -33.09 -15.87
CA ILE A 93 38.13 -33.71 -14.62
C ILE A 93 38.63 -32.93 -13.40
N SER A 94 39.87 -32.45 -13.42
CA SER A 94 40.44 -31.60 -12.37
C SER A 94 39.69 -30.26 -12.23
N GLY A 95 39.38 -29.62 -13.37
CA GLY A 95 38.53 -28.42 -13.41
C GLY A 95 37.14 -28.66 -12.82
N LEU A 96 36.42 -29.68 -13.32
CA LEU A 96 35.09 -30.03 -12.82
C LEU A 96 35.09 -30.41 -11.32
N THR A 97 36.16 -31.04 -10.83
CA THR A 97 36.32 -31.36 -9.39
C THR A 97 36.44 -30.09 -8.55
N THR A 98 37.11 -29.06 -9.09
CA THR A 98 37.22 -27.74 -8.44
C THR A 98 35.88 -27.02 -8.44
N ASP A 99 35.17 -26.99 -9.58
CA ASP A 99 33.84 -26.36 -9.70
C ASP A 99 32.82 -27.01 -8.76
N VAL A 100 32.79 -28.34 -8.67
CA VAL A 100 31.90 -29.07 -7.76
C VAL A 100 32.21 -28.76 -6.29
N SER A 101 33.49 -28.64 -5.92
CA SER A 101 33.92 -28.28 -4.57
C SER A 101 33.52 -26.85 -4.17
N ASP A 102 33.68 -25.89 -5.09
CA ASP A 102 33.23 -24.49 -4.90
C ASP A 102 31.70 -24.41 -4.78
N LEU A 103 30.95 -25.15 -5.61
CA LEU A 103 29.49 -25.24 -5.49
C LEU A 103 29.05 -25.86 -4.15
N GLN A 104 29.68 -26.96 -3.72
CA GLN A 104 29.40 -27.57 -2.41
C GLN A 104 29.65 -26.59 -1.26
N SER A 105 30.75 -25.85 -1.30
CA SER A 105 31.07 -24.80 -0.34
C SER A 105 29.99 -23.71 -0.30
N ARG A 106 29.61 -23.16 -1.45
CA ARG A 106 28.60 -22.08 -1.57
C ARG A 106 27.19 -22.48 -1.16
N PHE A 107 26.82 -23.75 -1.29
CA PHE A 107 25.52 -24.28 -0.88
C PHE A 107 25.53 -24.94 0.51
N THR A 108 26.60 -24.80 1.30
CA THR A 108 26.61 -25.18 2.72
C THR A 108 25.42 -24.56 3.45
N GLY A 109 24.61 -25.37 4.14
CA GLY A 109 23.38 -24.91 4.82
C GLY A 109 22.11 -24.91 3.95
N VAL A 110 22.21 -25.17 2.64
CA VAL A 110 21.05 -25.30 1.75
C VAL A 110 20.73 -26.78 1.52
N SER A 111 19.47 -27.18 1.72
CA SER A 111 19.01 -28.55 1.48
C SER A 111 17.57 -28.57 0.93
N ARG A 112 17.12 -29.69 0.35
CA ARG A 112 15.72 -29.86 -0.10
C ARG A 112 15.06 -31.03 0.61
N SER A 113 13.88 -30.78 1.17
CA SER A 113 13.03 -31.79 1.82
C SER A 113 11.69 -31.84 1.10
N ALA A 114 11.43 -32.93 0.37
CA ALA A 114 10.34 -33.04 -0.60
C ALA A 114 10.29 -31.82 -1.55
N ASP A 115 9.27 -30.97 -1.44
CA ASP A 115 9.10 -29.76 -2.26
C ASP A 115 9.57 -28.46 -1.61
N THR A 116 10.06 -28.52 -0.38
CA THR A 116 10.58 -27.37 0.37
C THR A 116 12.09 -27.26 0.22
N LEU A 117 12.58 -26.09 -0.23
CA LEU A 117 13.98 -25.70 -0.10
C LEU A 117 14.19 -25.13 1.32
N LEU A 118 15.07 -25.75 2.09
CA LEU A 118 15.40 -25.39 3.46
C LEU A 118 16.75 -24.67 3.50
N PHE A 119 16.78 -23.56 4.24
CA PHE A 119 17.96 -22.78 4.56
C PHE A 119 18.22 -22.94 6.06
N THR A 120 19.39 -23.45 6.43
CA THR A 120 19.81 -23.71 7.82
C THR A 120 21.03 -22.86 8.14
N ASP A 121 21.03 -22.24 9.32
CA ASP A 121 22.09 -21.36 9.83
C ASP A 121 22.46 -20.17 8.91
N MET A 122 21.51 -19.72 8.07
CA MET A 122 21.67 -18.58 7.16
C MET A 122 20.37 -17.79 6.92
N ASN A 123 20.50 -16.56 6.44
CA ASN A 123 19.39 -15.67 6.08
C ASN A 123 19.13 -15.67 4.57
N LEU A 124 17.86 -15.56 4.16
CA LEU A 124 17.51 -15.23 2.77
C LEU A 124 17.50 -13.71 2.58
N GLN A 125 18.38 -13.20 1.70
CA GLN A 125 18.40 -11.79 1.30
C GLN A 125 18.20 -11.69 -0.22
N VAL A 126 17.21 -10.91 -0.66
CA VAL A 126 16.91 -10.69 -2.09
C VAL A 126 17.15 -9.22 -2.44
N VAL A 127 18.26 -8.93 -3.10
CA VAL A 127 18.64 -7.55 -3.50
C VAL A 127 18.16 -7.24 -4.92
N SER A 128 17.81 -5.98 -5.17
CA SER A 128 17.40 -5.50 -6.50
C SER A 128 18.57 -5.18 -7.44
N GLY A 129 19.75 -4.92 -6.89
CA GLY A 129 20.93 -4.43 -7.61
C GLY A 129 20.99 -2.90 -7.79
N SER A 130 20.09 -2.12 -7.17
CA SER A 130 20.10 -0.64 -7.20
C SER A 130 21.19 0.03 -6.34
N GLY A 131 21.91 -0.75 -5.51
CA GLY A 131 22.89 -0.24 -4.54
C GLY A 131 22.31 0.08 -3.17
N THR A 132 21.11 0.68 -3.11
CA THR A 132 20.39 1.02 -1.87
C THR A 132 18.90 0.66 -1.94
N THR A 133 18.23 0.54 -0.79
CA THR A 133 16.80 0.17 -0.70
C THR A 133 15.88 1.18 -1.41
N ASP A 134 16.22 2.45 -1.25
CA ASP A 134 15.60 3.66 -1.82
C ASP A 134 16.15 4.03 -3.22
N GLY A 135 17.07 3.23 -3.76
CA GLY A 135 17.63 3.41 -5.09
C GLY A 135 16.62 3.15 -6.21
N ALA A 136 16.98 3.54 -7.43
CA ALA A 136 16.09 3.51 -8.60
C ALA A 136 15.37 2.16 -8.78
N VAL A 137 14.04 2.20 -8.68
CA VAL A 137 13.16 1.03 -8.71
C VAL A 137 13.22 0.32 -10.08
N ASN A 138 13.40 -1.01 -10.07
CA ASN A 138 13.77 -1.78 -11.26
C ASN A 138 13.03 -3.13 -11.42
N GLY A 139 11.98 -3.38 -10.62
CA GLY A 139 11.19 -4.61 -10.61
C GLY A 139 11.84 -5.82 -9.92
N ARG A 140 13.08 -5.69 -9.42
CA ARG A 140 13.88 -6.76 -8.78
C ARG A 140 13.97 -6.57 -7.27
N GLY A 141 14.51 -7.57 -6.56
CA GLY A 141 14.59 -7.55 -5.09
C GLY A 141 13.26 -7.86 -4.39
N ASN A 142 12.24 -8.31 -5.13
CA ASN A 142 10.93 -8.64 -4.58
C ASN A 142 10.82 -10.14 -4.29
N ILE A 143 10.12 -10.51 -3.21
CA ILE A 143 9.66 -11.88 -2.95
C ILE A 143 8.22 -11.99 -3.44
N ILE A 144 7.94 -12.94 -4.34
CA ILE A 144 6.60 -13.16 -4.92
C ILE A 144 6.12 -14.55 -4.56
N ILE A 145 4.99 -14.62 -3.85
CA ILE A 145 4.30 -15.86 -3.46
C ILE A 145 3.06 -16.00 -4.34
N GLY A 146 3.07 -16.99 -5.23
CA GLY A 146 2.08 -17.16 -6.29
C GLY A 146 2.59 -16.65 -7.65
N TYR A 147 1.67 -16.33 -8.56
CA TYR A 147 2.00 -15.88 -9.91
C TYR A 147 2.08 -14.34 -9.99
N ASN A 148 2.99 -13.82 -10.82
CA ASN A 148 3.14 -12.36 -11.04
C ASN A 148 2.09 -11.80 -12.02
N GLU A 149 0.82 -12.10 -11.76
CA GLU A 149 -0.35 -11.73 -12.59
C GLU A 149 -0.61 -10.22 -12.61
N VAL A 150 -1.20 -9.73 -13.70
CA VAL A 150 -1.68 -8.34 -13.82
C VAL A 150 -3.01 -8.14 -13.08
N ILE A 151 -3.32 -6.91 -12.65
CA ILE A 151 -4.64 -6.56 -12.10
C ILE A 151 -5.72 -6.96 -13.11
N PHE A 152 -6.82 -7.54 -12.64
CA PHE A 152 -7.95 -7.87 -13.49
C PHE A 152 -8.65 -6.59 -13.97
N PRO A 153 -8.92 -6.42 -15.28
CA PRO A 153 -9.59 -5.24 -15.78
C PRO A 153 -10.95 -5.06 -15.10
N PHE A 154 -11.25 -3.81 -14.72
CA PHE A 154 -12.57 -3.45 -14.19
C PHE A 154 -13.65 -3.76 -15.23
N LEU A 155 -14.86 -4.09 -14.76
CA LEU A 155 -16.04 -4.36 -15.60
C LEU A 155 -16.55 -3.11 -16.38
N GLY A 156 -15.79 -2.02 -16.39
CA GLY A 156 -16.03 -0.79 -17.16
C GLY A 156 -15.10 -0.55 -18.35
N GLY A 157 -14.15 -1.46 -18.63
CA GLY A 157 -13.33 -1.43 -19.85
C GLY A 157 -12.02 -0.64 -19.76
N GLY A 158 -10.91 -1.38 -19.72
CA GLY A 158 -9.55 -0.84 -19.74
C GLY A 158 -8.58 -1.82 -19.06
N LEU A 159 -7.42 -2.07 -19.68
CA LEU A 159 -6.36 -2.83 -19.00
C LEU A 159 -5.66 -1.89 -18.00
N PRO A 160 -5.77 -2.11 -16.68
CA PRO A 160 -5.02 -1.34 -15.69
C PRO A 160 -3.52 -1.46 -15.96
N ALA A 161 -2.82 -0.33 -15.94
CA ALA A 161 -1.41 -0.28 -16.30
C ALA A 161 -0.58 -1.21 -15.39
N ARG A 162 0.35 -1.98 -15.99
CA ARG A 162 1.23 -2.93 -15.28
C ARG A 162 2.33 -2.19 -14.51
N ASN A 163 1.95 -1.48 -13.46
CA ASN A 163 2.86 -0.72 -12.62
C ASN A 163 3.50 -1.65 -11.56
N LYS A 164 4.51 -2.40 -12.02
CA LYS A 164 5.28 -3.38 -11.23
C LYS A 164 6.77 -3.05 -11.26
N THR A 165 7.09 -1.75 -11.18
CA THR A 165 8.45 -1.21 -11.18
C THR A 165 9.14 -1.35 -9.82
N GLY A 166 8.38 -1.54 -8.74
CA GLY A 166 8.86 -1.53 -7.37
C GLY A 166 9.93 -2.60 -7.07
N SER A 167 10.70 -2.35 -6.01
CA SER A 167 11.79 -3.20 -5.53
C SER A 167 11.68 -3.45 -4.02
N HIS A 168 12.32 -4.49 -3.49
CA HIS A 168 12.35 -4.75 -2.03
C HIS A 168 10.96 -4.96 -1.37
N ASN A 169 10.00 -5.52 -2.10
CA ASN A 169 8.62 -5.76 -1.63
C ASN A 169 8.33 -7.26 -1.41
N LEU A 170 7.37 -7.56 -0.53
CA LEU A 170 6.76 -8.88 -0.37
C LEU A 170 5.36 -8.89 -1.00
N ILE A 171 5.16 -9.73 -2.01
CA ILE A 171 3.97 -9.78 -2.86
C ILE A 171 3.26 -11.13 -2.71
N VAL A 172 2.02 -11.14 -2.21
CA VAL A 172 1.29 -12.38 -1.85
C VAL A 172 -0.15 -12.35 -2.36
N GLY A 173 -0.39 -12.84 -3.58
CA GLY A 173 -1.73 -12.94 -4.15
C GLY A 173 -1.82 -12.61 -5.63
N LYS A 174 -3.02 -12.19 -6.07
CA LYS A 174 -3.41 -12.13 -7.49
C LYS A 174 -3.55 -10.69 -7.96
N GLY A 175 -2.91 -10.39 -9.10
CA GLY A 175 -3.12 -9.13 -9.80
C GLY A 175 -2.67 -7.90 -9.04
N LEU A 176 -1.53 -7.95 -8.36
CA LEU A 176 -1.06 -6.88 -7.46
C LEU A 176 -0.12 -5.90 -8.18
N ASN A 177 -0.31 -4.59 -8.02
CA ASN A 177 0.65 -3.56 -8.48
C ASN A 177 1.49 -3.03 -7.31
N TYR A 178 2.74 -2.68 -7.62
CA TYR A 178 3.74 -2.21 -6.67
C TYR A 178 4.78 -1.37 -7.42
N SER A 179 4.79 -0.06 -7.19
CA SER A 179 5.65 0.87 -7.94
C SER A 179 6.82 1.47 -7.16
N SER A 180 6.82 1.32 -5.83
CA SER A 180 7.87 1.80 -4.92
C SER A 180 8.49 0.63 -4.13
N PHE A 181 9.06 0.89 -2.95
CA PHE A 181 9.81 -0.06 -2.14
C PHE A 181 9.35 -0.15 -0.68
N GLY A 182 9.69 -1.26 -0.03
CA GLY A 182 9.38 -1.53 1.38
C GLY A 182 7.93 -1.99 1.64
N ALA A 183 7.17 -2.33 0.59
CA ALA A 183 5.77 -2.71 0.70
C ALA A 183 5.57 -4.20 1.04
N LEU A 184 4.63 -4.49 1.92
CA LEU A 184 3.84 -5.72 1.87
C LEU A 184 2.59 -5.44 1.02
N VAL A 185 2.39 -6.19 -0.05
CA VAL A 185 1.17 -6.15 -0.88
C VAL A 185 0.59 -7.54 -0.98
N ALA A 186 -0.61 -7.74 -0.45
CA ALA A 186 -1.29 -9.03 -0.42
C ALA A 186 -2.78 -8.91 -0.78
N GLY A 187 -3.38 -10.01 -1.22
CA GLY A 187 -4.81 -10.09 -1.57
C GLY A 187 -5.08 -10.11 -3.08
N LEU A 188 -6.05 -9.32 -3.54
CA LEU A 188 -6.54 -9.33 -4.92
C LEU A 188 -6.61 -7.90 -5.48
N ASN A 189 -6.07 -7.65 -6.68
CA ASN A 189 -6.18 -6.35 -7.38
C ASN A 189 -5.68 -5.11 -6.60
N ASN A 190 -4.90 -5.29 -5.52
CA ASN A 190 -4.45 -4.21 -4.64
C ASN A 190 -3.21 -3.48 -5.21
N VAL A 191 -3.03 -2.23 -4.79
CA VAL A 191 -1.97 -1.32 -5.27
C VAL A 191 -1.17 -0.74 -4.11
N SER A 192 0.15 -0.89 -4.14
CA SER A 192 1.07 -0.01 -3.39
C SER A 192 1.79 0.94 -4.34
N GLY A 193 1.61 2.24 -4.13
CA GLY A 193 2.10 3.31 -5.00
C GLY A 193 3.42 3.93 -4.57
N ALA A 194 3.63 4.08 -3.26
CA ALA A 194 4.57 5.02 -2.64
C ALA A 194 5.50 4.36 -1.60
N GLU A 195 6.47 5.14 -1.11
CA GLU A 195 7.52 4.63 -0.21
C GLU A 195 6.94 4.04 1.07
N TYR A 196 7.33 2.79 1.40
CA TYR A 196 6.85 2.04 2.56
C TYR A 196 5.32 1.86 2.64
N ALA A 197 4.59 2.15 1.55
CA ALA A 197 3.14 2.03 1.51
C ALA A 197 2.72 0.54 1.45
N SER A 198 1.74 0.13 2.26
CA SER A 198 1.40 -1.29 2.41
C SER A 198 -0.09 -1.59 2.27
N VAL A 199 -0.41 -2.75 1.68
CA VAL A 199 -1.77 -3.29 1.63
C VAL A 199 -1.75 -4.75 2.06
N THR A 200 -2.19 -5.05 3.28
CA THR A 200 -2.01 -6.39 3.87
C THR A 200 -3.11 -7.40 3.51
N GLY A 201 -4.12 -7.01 2.73
CA GLY A 201 -5.16 -7.91 2.25
C GLY A 201 -6.33 -7.22 1.55
N GLY A 202 -7.42 -7.95 1.35
CA GLY A 202 -8.65 -7.44 0.72
C GLY A 202 -8.62 -7.40 -0.81
N ASP A 203 -9.56 -6.68 -1.42
CA ASP A 203 -9.71 -6.54 -2.88
C ASP A 203 -9.83 -5.08 -3.34
N ARG A 204 -9.02 -4.67 -4.33
CA ARG A 204 -9.02 -3.34 -4.96
C ARG A 204 -8.74 -2.17 -4.00
N ASN A 205 -7.93 -2.40 -2.98
CA ASN A 205 -7.43 -1.38 -2.06
C ASN A 205 -6.16 -0.72 -2.59
N GLN A 206 -5.98 0.58 -2.33
CA GLN A 206 -4.84 1.38 -2.78
C GLN A 206 -4.14 2.07 -1.59
N ALA A 207 -2.82 1.92 -1.47
CA ALA A 207 -1.97 2.67 -0.55
C ALA A 207 -0.94 3.46 -1.37
N THR A 208 -1.13 4.78 -1.51
CA THR A 208 -0.36 5.61 -2.47
C THR A 208 0.20 6.91 -1.89
N GLY A 209 0.03 7.17 -0.58
CA GLY A 209 0.84 8.15 0.15
C GLY A 209 2.07 7.49 0.78
N ASN A 210 3.12 8.25 1.06
CA ASN A 210 4.32 7.71 1.73
C ASN A 210 3.95 7.22 3.14
N PHE A 211 4.45 6.05 3.54
CA PHE A 211 4.10 5.39 4.81
C PHE A 211 2.59 5.09 4.99
N SER A 212 1.79 5.15 3.91
CA SER A 212 0.36 4.84 3.98
C SER A 212 0.08 3.35 4.17
N SER A 213 -1.07 3.00 4.75
CA SER A 213 -1.41 1.59 4.98
C SER A 213 -2.90 1.29 4.85
N VAL A 214 -3.23 0.19 4.15
CA VAL A 214 -4.57 -0.40 4.14
C VAL A 214 -4.52 -1.83 4.67
N SER A 215 -5.17 -2.10 5.81
CA SER A 215 -5.07 -3.43 6.42
C SER A 215 -5.93 -4.50 5.73
N GLY A 216 -6.99 -4.09 5.03
CA GLY A 216 -7.89 -4.99 4.30
C GLY A 216 -9.15 -4.31 3.79
N GLY A 217 -10.26 -5.06 3.72
CA GLY A 217 -11.53 -4.55 3.19
C GLY A 217 -11.56 -4.52 1.65
N SER A 218 -12.34 -3.63 1.06
CA SER A 218 -12.37 -3.48 -0.41
C SER A 218 -12.60 -2.03 -0.86
N LEU A 219 -11.99 -1.63 -1.99
CA LEU A 219 -12.10 -0.28 -2.56
C LEU A 219 -11.66 0.84 -1.60
N ASN A 220 -10.73 0.55 -0.68
CA ASN A 220 -10.22 1.51 0.30
C ASN A 220 -8.96 2.22 -0.22
N ASP A 221 -8.92 3.55 -0.13
CA ASP A 221 -7.89 4.42 -0.71
C ASP A 221 -7.15 5.23 0.39
N ALA A 222 -5.93 4.83 0.72
CA ALA A 222 -5.02 5.55 1.61
C ALA A 222 -4.00 6.35 0.76
N THR A 223 -4.35 7.57 0.38
CA THR A 223 -3.57 8.39 -0.57
C THR A 223 -2.77 9.52 0.09
N GLY A 224 -3.00 9.81 1.37
CA GLY A 224 -2.24 10.82 2.12
C GLY A 224 -0.97 10.25 2.75
N ASP A 225 0.04 11.09 2.99
CA ASP A 225 1.26 10.65 3.69
C ASP A 225 0.94 10.27 5.15
N HIS A 226 1.44 9.13 5.60
CA HIS A 226 1.09 8.49 6.88
C HIS A 226 -0.43 8.24 7.06
N SER A 227 -1.21 8.17 5.98
CA SER A 227 -2.64 7.87 6.04
C SER A 227 -2.91 6.37 6.30
N HIS A 228 -4.05 6.08 6.93
CA HIS A 228 -4.41 4.71 7.31
C HIS A 228 -5.88 4.39 7.03
N VAL A 229 -6.14 3.21 6.45
CA VAL A 229 -7.49 2.61 6.41
C VAL A 229 -7.44 1.19 6.97
N SER A 230 -8.07 0.96 8.13
CA SER A 230 -8.00 -0.37 8.79
C SER A 230 -8.88 -1.43 8.10
N GLY A 231 -9.82 -1.02 7.27
CA GLY A 231 -10.69 -1.91 6.49
C GLY A 231 -12.04 -1.26 6.15
N GLY A 232 -13.08 -2.09 6.05
CA GLY A 232 -14.40 -1.65 5.57
C GLY A 232 -14.48 -1.64 4.05
N GLY A 233 -15.40 -0.85 3.50
CA GLY A 233 -15.55 -0.65 2.06
C GLY A 233 -15.51 0.83 1.68
N GLY A 234 -14.81 1.20 0.60
CA GLY A 234 -14.85 2.58 0.08
C GLY A 234 -14.26 3.66 1.01
N GLY A 235 -13.44 3.29 1.99
CA GLY A 235 -12.84 4.23 2.94
C GLY A 235 -11.71 5.04 2.31
N ILE A 236 -11.77 6.37 2.40
CA ILE A 236 -10.82 7.30 1.77
C ILE A 236 -10.05 8.08 2.85
N ALA A 237 -8.73 7.91 2.92
CA ALA A 237 -7.82 8.63 3.81
C ALA A 237 -6.80 9.42 2.96
N SER A 238 -7.13 10.68 2.63
CA SER A 238 -6.50 11.38 1.50
C SER A 238 -5.53 12.51 1.85
N ASN A 239 -5.25 12.75 3.12
CA ASN A 239 -4.39 13.86 3.59
C ASN A 239 -3.45 13.38 4.72
N VAL A 240 -2.48 14.22 5.12
CA VAL A 240 -1.40 13.81 6.02
C VAL A 240 -1.94 13.40 7.39
N PHE A 241 -1.53 12.21 7.87
CA PHE A 241 -2.01 11.57 9.11
C PHE A 241 -3.54 11.34 9.19
N THR A 242 -4.24 11.22 8.05
CA THR A 242 -5.68 10.88 8.05
C THR A 242 -5.93 9.42 8.41
N SER A 243 -7.05 9.13 9.08
CA SER A 243 -7.41 7.77 9.50
C SER A 243 -8.88 7.43 9.25
N VAL A 244 -9.14 6.30 8.59
CA VAL A 244 -10.46 5.68 8.43
C VAL A 244 -10.43 4.29 9.04
N THR A 245 -10.98 4.11 10.25
CA THR A 245 -10.89 2.80 10.95
C THR A 245 -11.83 1.74 10.34
N GLY A 246 -12.88 2.16 9.62
CA GLY A 246 -13.71 1.25 8.84
C GLY A 246 -15.08 1.81 8.48
N GLY A 247 -16.04 0.90 8.26
CA GLY A 247 -17.40 1.24 7.83
C GLY A 247 -17.58 1.17 6.31
N LEU A 248 -18.43 2.03 5.75
CA LEU A 248 -18.74 2.08 4.31
C LEU A 248 -18.73 3.51 3.77
N ASN A 249 -17.88 3.80 2.79
CA ASN A 249 -17.77 5.09 2.10
C ASN A 249 -17.49 6.28 3.05
N ASN A 250 -16.64 6.08 4.06
CA ASN A 250 -16.23 7.14 4.99
C ASN A 250 -14.96 7.83 4.48
N THR A 251 -14.88 9.16 4.61
CA THR A 251 -13.80 9.99 4.06
C THR A 251 -13.14 10.83 5.15
N ALA A 252 -11.81 10.77 5.26
CA ALA A 252 -10.98 11.66 6.08
C ALA A 252 -9.98 12.39 5.16
N SER A 253 -10.06 13.73 5.13
CA SER A 253 -9.37 14.56 4.13
C SER A 253 -8.84 15.91 4.64
N GLY A 254 -9.17 16.34 5.86
CA GLY A 254 -8.40 17.38 6.57
C GLY A 254 -7.11 16.80 7.16
N GLN A 255 -6.11 17.63 7.47
CA GLN A 255 -4.88 17.15 8.11
C GLN A 255 -5.20 16.58 9.51
N TYR A 256 -4.69 15.40 9.86
CA TYR A 256 -5.08 14.67 11.09
C TYR A 256 -6.59 14.36 11.23
N ALA A 257 -7.39 14.47 10.16
CA ALA A 257 -8.82 14.15 10.23
C ALA A 257 -9.05 12.64 10.43
N SER A 258 -10.11 12.28 11.15
CA SER A 258 -10.41 10.88 11.47
C SER A 258 -11.90 10.53 11.34
N THR A 259 -12.17 9.34 10.81
CA THR A 259 -13.50 8.70 10.85
C THR A 259 -13.37 7.27 11.36
N THR A 260 -14.10 6.90 12.41
CA THR A 260 -13.92 5.58 13.06
C THR A 260 -14.82 4.51 12.46
N ALA A 261 -16.09 4.81 12.21
CA ALA A 261 -17.09 3.82 11.82
C ALA A 261 -18.27 4.44 11.07
N GLY A 262 -19.33 3.64 10.86
CA GLY A 262 -20.57 4.10 10.24
C GLY A 262 -20.50 4.14 8.71
N GLN A 263 -21.31 4.99 8.10
CA GLN A 263 -21.47 5.05 6.64
C GLN A 263 -21.58 6.49 6.13
N PHE A 264 -20.98 6.79 4.98
CA PHE A 264 -21.00 8.12 4.31
C PHE A 264 -20.52 9.30 5.17
N ASN A 265 -19.75 9.06 6.24
CA ASN A 265 -19.25 10.12 7.12
C ASN A 265 -18.02 10.81 6.50
N THR A 266 -18.01 12.14 6.49
CA THR A 266 -17.01 12.96 5.78
C THR A 266 -16.36 13.98 6.72
N ALA A 267 -15.07 13.83 7.01
CA ALA A 267 -14.26 14.70 7.85
C ALA A 267 -13.23 15.46 6.99
N THR A 268 -13.46 16.77 6.77
CA THR A 268 -12.64 17.62 5.88
C THR A 268 -11.88 18.73 6.61
N GLY A 269 -12.28 19.09 7.84
CA GLY A 269 -11.54 20.07 8.64
C GLY A 269 -10.25 19.47 9.22
N ASP A 270 -9.21 20.26 9.39
CA ASP A 270 -7.98 19.80 10.06
C ASP A 270 -8.28 19.45 11.53
N PHE A 271 -7.75 18.33 12.03
CA PHE A 271 -8.07 17.74 13.33
C PHE A 271 -9.58 17.44 13.54
N SER A 272 -10.38 17.34 12.48
CA SER A 272 -11.80 16.99 12.59
C SER A 272 -12.00 15.49 12.86
N GLY A 273 -13.03 15.16 13.64
CA GLY A 273 -13.32 13.78 14.05
C GLY A 273 -14.78 13.38 13.88
N ILE A 274 -15.04 12.18 13.35
CA ILE A 274 -16.37 11.54 13.36
C ILE A 274 -16.26 10.12 13.92
N SER A 275 -16.85 9.88 15.10
CA SER A 275 -16.78 8.57 15.76
C SER A 275 -17.70 7.51 15.15
N GLY A 276 -18.70 7.91 14.35
CA GLY A 276 -19.59 6.97 13.67
C GLY A 276 -20.85 7.63 13.09
N GLY A 277 -21.89 6.83 12.88
CA GLY A 277 -23.20 7.30 12.40
C GLY A 277 -23.38 7.21 10.88
N LEU A 278 -24.36 7.94 10.34
CA LEU A 278 -24.73 7.95 8.92
C LEU A 278 -24.67 9.37 8.34
N SER A 279 -23.92 9.56 7.25
CA SER A 279 -23.92 10.80 6.46
C SER A 279 -23.57 12.08 7.24
N ASN A 280 -22.73 11.97 8.28
CA ASN A 280 -22.31 13.13 9.09
C ASN A 280 -21.14 13.87 8.42
N ASN A 281 -21.09 15.20 8.55
CA ASN A 281 -20.16 16.08 7.82
C ASN A 281 -19.38 16.99 8.78
N SER A 282 -18.12 16.67 9.06
CA SER A 282 -17.26 17.42 9.97
C SER A 282 -16.31 18.34 9.20
N LEU A 283 -16.76 19.59 8.98
CA LEU A 283 -16.15 20.52 8.02
C LEU A 283 -15.21 21.54 8.68
N GLY A 284 -15.48 21.92 9.94
CA GLY A 284 -14.69 22.90 10.68
C GLY A 284 -13.40 22.31 11.26
N ASN A 285 -12.32 23.10 11.31
CA ASN A 285 -11.07 22.68 11.94
C ASN A 285 -11.25 22.47 13.45
N GLY A 286 -10.76 21.34 13.97
CA GLY A 286 -10.97 20.88 15.35
C GLY A 286 -12.43 20.56 15.69
N SER A 287 -13.31 20.44 14.70
CA SER A 287 -14.74 20.15 14.92
C SER A 287 -15.03 18.65 15.04
N SER A 288 -16.06 18.28 15.80
CA SER A 288 -16.31 16.88 16.16
C SER A 288 -17.79 16.48 16.09
N ILE A 289 -18.03 15.27 15.58
CA ILE A 289 -19.35 14.64 15.56
C ILE A 289 -19.25 13.24 16.19
N SER A 290 -19.86 13.05 17.37
CA SER A 290 -19.77 11.76 18.07
C SER A 290 -20.65 10.66 17.46
N GLY A 291 -21.59 11.01 16.58
CA GLY A 291 -22.40 10.05 15.82
C GLY A 291 -23.72 10.64 15.35
N GLY A 292 -24.74 9.79 15.24
CA GLY A 292 -26.07 10.17 14.76
C GLY A 292 -26.20 10.14 13.23
N GLU A 293 -27.17 10.86 12.69
CA GLU A 293 -27.49 10.89 11.26
C GLU A 293 -27.54 12.32 10.71
N LEU A 294 -26.92 12.58 9.56
CA LEU A 294 -27.00 13.87 8.84
C LEU A 294 -26.58 15.10 9.68
N ASN A 295 -25.77 14.93 10.72
CA ASN A 295 -25.26 16.03 11.52
C ASN A 295 -24.09 16.73 10.82
N ALA A 296 -23.90 18.02 11.06
CA ALA A 296 -22.85 18.81 10.44
C ALA A 296 -22.21 19.84 11.41
N THR A 297 -20.88 19.98 11.31
CA THR A 297 -20.09 21.01 12.00
C THR A 297 -19.35 21.89 10.99
N GLY A 298 -19.49 23.21 11.09
CA GLY A 298 -19.15 24.15 10.00
C GLY A 298 -18.04 25.17 10.27
N ASP A 299 -17.61 25.35 11.52
CA ASP A 299 -16.63 26.38 11.92
C ASP A 299 -15.69 25.82 13.01
N PHE A 300 -14.61 26.54 13.31
CA PHE A 300 -13.55 26.15 14.24
C PHE A 300 -14.11 25.68 15.60
N TYR A 301 -13.73 24.47 16.01
CA TYR A 301 -14.14 23.83 17.27
C TYR A 301 -15.66 23.77 17.51
N SER A 302 -16.47 23.76 16.44
CA SER A 302 -17.90 23.42 16.54
C SER A 302 -18.10 21.93 16.86
N SER A 303 -19.22 21.56 17.49
CA SER A 303 -19.44 20.17 17.93
C SER A 303 -20.90 19.72 17.90
N VAL A 304 -21.13 18.45 17.55
CA VAL A 304 -22.43 17.78 17.66
C VAL A 304 -22.27 16.41 18.33
N SER A 305 -22.86 16.23 19.52
CA SER A 305 -22.73 14.96 20.27
C SER A 305 -23.61 13.83 19.73
N GLY A 306 -24.52 14.11 18.79
CA GLY A 306 -25.35 13.10 18.11
C GLY A 306 -26.69 13.65 17.67
N GLY A 307 -27.72 12.78 17.66
CA GLY A 307 -29.05 13.13 17.16
C GLY A 307 -29.14 13.07 15.64
N ARG A 308 -30.08 13.82 15.06
CA ARG A 308 -30.34 13.84 13.62
C ARG A 308 -30.39 15.26 13.05
N ASN A 309 -29.80 15.48 11.88
CA ASN A 309 -29.95 16.72 11.08
C ASN A 309 -29.56 18.01 11.86
N ASN A 310 -28.63 17.92 12.82
CA ASN A 310 -28.19 19.06 13.63
C ASN A 310 -27.01 19.79 12.97
N LEU A 311 -27.00 21.13 13.02
CA LEU A 311 -26.00 21.98 12.38
C LEU A 311 -25.34 22.94 13.38
N ALA A 312 -24.10 22.65 13.78
CA ALA A 312 -23.26 23.54 14.58
C ALA A 312 -22.31 24.32 13.64
N SER A 313 -22.72 25.51 13.20
CA SER A 313 -22.01 26.30 12.18
C SER A 313 -21.36 27.59 12.70
N GLY A 314 -21.37 27.82 14.02
CA GLY A 314 -20.63 28.92 14.64
C GLY A 314 -19.35 28.44 15.33
N ARG A 315 -18.30 29.27 15.36
CA ARG A 315 -17.07 28.98 16.11
C ARG A 315 -17.36 28.66 17.57
N TYR A 316 -16.78 27.59 18.11
CA TYR A 316 -17.07 27.06 19.46
C TYR A 316 -18.56 26.75 19.74
N SER A 317 -19.40 26.64 18.70
CA SER A 317 -20.81 26.27 18.89
C SER A 317 -20.98 24.79 19.23
N ASN A 318 -22.03 24.45 19.97
CA ASN A 318 -22.29 23.08 20.39
C ASN A 318 -23.76 22.69 20.28
N ILE A 319 -24.02 21.45 19.89
CA ILE A 319 -25.34 20.81 19.96
C ILE A 319 -25.20 19.46 20.66
N SER A 320 -25.84 19.31 21.82
CA SER A 320 -25.74 18.05 22.60
C SER A 320 -26.60 16.91 22.03
N GLY A 321 -27.48 17.20 21.07
CA GLY A 321 -28.26 16.20 20.33
C GLY A 321 -29.59 16.75 19.81
N GLY A 322 -30.58 15.87 19.69
CA GLY A 322 -31.94 16.22 19.24
C GLY A 322 -32.12 16.11 17.72
N ASP A 323 -33.14 16.80 17.17
CA ASP A 323 -33.55 16.70 15.77
C ASP A 323 -33.63 18.09 15.11
N GLY A 324 -32.85 18.35 14.06
CA GLY A 324 -32.96 19.58 13.26
C GLY A 324 -32.44 20.87 13.92
N ASN A 325 -31.74 20.78 15.06
CA ASN A 325 -31.27 21.94 15.85
C ASN A 325 -30.09 22.67 15.16
N LYS A 326 -29.95 23.98 15.40
CA LYS A 326 -29.02 24.84 14.65
C LYS A 326 -28.32 25.85 15.56
N ALA A 327 -27.02 25.65 15.82
CA ALA A 327 -26.17 26.55 16.61
C ALA A 327 -25.24 27.32 15.66
N ARG A 328 -25.56 28.58 15.37
CA ARG A 328 -24.91 29.39 14.32
C ARG A 328 -24.04 30.54 14.84
N GLY A 329 -24.32 31.05 16.04
CA GLY A 329 -23.54 32.13 16.63
C GLY A 329 -22.20 31.66 17.18
N LEU A 330 -21.23 32.59 17.31
CA LEU A 330 -20.02 32.37 18.10
C LEU A 330 -20.43 31.91 19.52
N THR A 331 -19.83 30.82 20.00
CA THR A 331 -20.11 30.16 21.30
C THR A 331 -21.59 29.79 21.55
N ALA A 332 -22.43 29.75 20.51
CA ALA A 332 -23.85 29.43 20.67
C ALA A 332 -24.10 27.95 21.03
N SER A 333 -25.09 27.68 21.87
CA SER A 333 -25.40 26.34 22.37
C SER A 333 -26.86 25.92 22.16
N VAL A 334 -27.07 24.64 21.83
CA VAL A 334 -28.39 24.00 21.89
C VAL A 334 -28.27 22.65 22.62
N SER A 335 -28.83 22.55 23.82
CA SER A 335 -28.72 21.34 24.65
C SER A 335 -29.60 20.17 24.18
N GLY A 336 -30.46 20.37 23.18
CA GLY A 336 -31.22 19.32 22.53
C GLY A 336 -32.59 19.78 22.03
N GLY A 337 -33.57 18.88 22.07
CA GLY A 337 -34.93 19.16 21.60
C GLY A 337 -35.07 19.04 20.07
N LYS A 338 -36.03 19.75 19.50
CA LYS A 338 -36.33 19.73 18.07
C LYS A 338 -36.38 21.13 17.45
N ASP A 339 -35.80 21.29 16.26
CA ASP A 339 -35.84 22.49 15.40
C ASP A 339 -35.44 23.81 16.10
N ASN A 340 -34.71 23.72 17.22
CA ASN A 340 -34.28 24.87 18.00
C ASN A 340 -33.09 25.59 17.34
N ILE A 341 -33.04 26.92 17.43
CA ILE A 341 -32.05 27.76 16.77
C ILE A 341 -31.38 28.71 17.77
N ALA A 342 -30.08 28.56 17.99
CA ALA A 342 -29.24 29.51 18.70
C ALA A 342 -28.34 30.24 17.69
N SER A 343 -28.62 31.51 17.41
CA SER A 343 -28.05 32.24 16.27
C SER A 343 -27.30 33.52 16.62
N GLY A 344 -27.59 34.15 17.76
CA GLY A 344 -26.78 35.23 18.30
C GLY A 344 -25.45 34.73 18.88
N THR A 345 -24.44 35.59 18.92
CA THR A 345 -23.21 35.33 19.69
C THR A 345 -23.55 35.09 21.16
N ASN A 346 -22.95 34.07 21.79
CA ASN A 346 -23.29 33.60 23.15
C ASN A 346 -24.77 33.19 23.35
N ALA A 347 -25.58 33.04 22.30
CA ALA A 347 -26.99 32.68 22.43
C ALA A 347 -27.16 31.20 22.84
N SER A 348 -28.18 30.90 23.64
CA SER A 348 -28.40 29.55 24.20
C SER A 348 -29.85 29.10 24.10
N VAL A 349 -30.06 27.83 23.77
CA VAL A 349 -31.36 27.15 23.87
C VAL A 349 -31.23 25.85 24.67
N GLY A 350 -31.89 25.79 25.83
CA GLY A 350 -31.83 24.64 26.74
C GLY A 350 -32.60 23.40 26.26
N GLY A 351 -33.45 23.56 25.24
CA GLY A 351 -34.17 22.46 24.58
C GLY A 351 -35.56 22.90 24.10
N GLY A 352 -36.51 21.96 24.13
CA GLY A 352 -37.89 22.20 23.69
C GLY A 352 -38.09 22.02 22.18
N ASN A 353 -39.08 22.71 21.61
CA ASN A 353 -39.47 22.60 20.20
C ASN A 353 -39.54 23.98 19.53
N SER A 354 -38.86 24.18 18.40
CA SER A 354 -38.91 25.39 17.56
C SER A 354 -38.57 26.70 18.29
N ASN A 355 -37.73 26.66 19.32
CA ASN A 355 -37.32 27.85 20.07
C ASN A 355 -36.16 28.60 19.38
N LEU A 356 -36.19 29.93 19.41
CA LEU A 356 -35.22 30.81 18.74
C LEU A 356 -34.53 31.75 19.72
N ALA A 357 -33.21 31.60 19.91
CA ALA A 357 -32.35 32.60 20.53
C ALA A 357 -31.51 33.30 19.43
N SER A 358 -31.60 34.62 19.30
CA SER A 358 -31.05 35.37 18.15
C SER A 358 -30.33 36.68 18.49
N GLY A 359 -30.64 37.33 19.62
CA GLY A 359 -29.84 38.47 20.11
C GLY A 359 -28.52 38.02 20.75
N LEU A 360 -27.57 38.96 20.92
CA LEU A 360 -26.31 38.76 21.65
C LEU A 360 -26.60 38.29 23.09
N SER A 361 -26.02 37.18 23.52
CA SER A 361 -26.25 36.57 24.84
C SER A 361 -27.74 36.31 25.17
N SER A 362 -28.59 36.14 24.15
CA SER A 362 -30.00 35.79 24.34
C SER A 362 -30.17 34.33 24.80
N SER A 363 -31.26 34.06 25.51
CA SER A 363 -31.50 32.72 26.09
C SER A 363 -32.96 32.27 25.98
N VAL A 364 -33.16 31.01 25.62
CA VAL A 364 -34.45 30.32 25.78
C VAL A 364 -34.23 29.03 26.56
N THR A 365 -34.74 28.94 27.78
CA THR A 365 -34.50 27.74 28.63
C THR A 365 -35.21 26.50 28.08
N GLY A 366 -36.34 26.67 27.40
CA GLY A 366 -37.06 25.59 26.71
C GLY A 366 -38.48 25.99 26.32
N GLY A 367 -39.40 25.04 26.32
CA GLY A 367 -40.80 25.23 25.92
C GLY A 367 -41.03 25.05 24.42
N GLU A 368 -42.01 25.72 23.85
CA GLU A 368 -42.39 25.59 22.43
C GLU A 368 -42.52 26.96 21.75
N ASN A 369 -41.96 27.12 20.53
CA ASN A 369 -42.12 28.32 19.69
C ASN A 369 -41.73 29.65 20.39
N ASN A 370 -40.86 29.61 21.41
CA ASN A 370 -40.44 30.80 22.16
C ASN A 370 -39.28 31.53 21.46
N THR A 371 -39.32 32.86 21.43
CA THR A 371 -38.32 33.71 20.76
C THR A 371 -37.65 34.69 21.71
N ALA A 372 -36.32 34.61 21.85
CA ALA A 372 -35.46 35.61 22.48
C ALA A 372 -34.60 36.30 21.38
N SER A 373 -34.99 37.52 20.99
CA SER A 373 -34.39 38.27 19.87
C SER A 373 -33.82 39.64 20.24
N GLY A 374 -34.08 40.15 21.44
CA GLY A 374 -33.35 41.29 21.99
C GLY A 374 -31.95 40.88 22.50
N ASP A 375 -31.02 41.82 22.58
CA ASP A 375 -29.72 41.56 23.19
C ASP A 375 -29.87 41.35 24.70
N PHE A 376 -29.20 40.36 25.27
CA PHE A 376 -29.36 39.89 26.65
C PHE A 376 -30.82 39.54 27.02
N SER A 377 -31.67 39.25 26.03
CA SER A 377 -33.07 38.87 26.27
C SER A 377 -33.20 37.43 26.77
N SER A 378 -34.30 37.14 27.48
CA SER A 378 -34.54 35.80 28.04
C SER A 378 -35.99 35.36 27.96
N VAL A 379 -36.22 34.10 27.58
CA VAL A 379 -37.51 33.41 27.75
C VAL A 379 -37.30 32.13 28.55
N GLN A 380 -37.85 32.07 29.77
CA GLN A 380 -37.62 30.94 30.68
C GLN A 380 -38.45 29.69 30.35
N GLY A 381 -39.43 29.80 29.44
CA GLY A 381 -40.22 28.67 28.95
C GLY A 381 -41.61 29.08 28.46
N GLY A 382 -42.57 28.16 28.58
CA GLY A 382 -43.94 28.35 28.10
C GLY A 382 -44.10 28.07 26.60
N ALA A 383 -45.13 28.65 25.97
CA ALA A 383 -45.39 28.46 24.54
C ALA A 383 -45.66 29.78 23.80
N GLY A 384 -44.96 30.02 22.67
CA GLY A 384 -45.18 31.19 21.81
C GLY A 384 -44.80 32.53 22.46
N ASN A 385 -43.99 32.53 23.51
CA ASN A 385 -43.58 33.75 24.21
C ASN A 385 -42.43 34.45 23.48
N THR A 386 -42.42 35.78 23.47
CA THR A 386 -41.44 36.60 22.75
C THR A 386 -40.78 37.62 23.67
N ALA A 387 -39.46 37.53 23.86
CA ALA A 387 -38.62 38.60 24.39
C ALA A 387 -37.82 39.21 23.21
N SER A 388 -38.28 40.34 22.71
CA SER A 388 -37.76 41.00 21.50
C SER A 388 -37.38 42.45 21.79
N ILE A 389 -36.75 43.11 20.81
CA ILE A 389 -36.57 44.57 20.68
C ILE A 389 -35.84 45.25 21.87
N GLU A 390 -34.73 45.92 21.55
CA GLU A 390 -33.79 46.49 22.51
C GLU A 390 -33.18 45.46 23.49
N SER A 391 -32.29 45.93 24.37
CA SER A 391 -31.61 45.07 25.32
C SER A 391 -32.44 44.74 26.57
N HIS A 392 -32.20 43.56 27.14
CA HIS A 392 -32.70 43.07 28.43
C HIS A 392 -34.22 42.89 28.56
N SER A 393 -34.96 42.72 27.46
CA SER A 393 -36.38 42.29 27.53
C SER A 393 -36.50 40.83 28.01
N SER A 394 -37.54 40.49 28.77
CA SER A 394 -37.65 39.15 29.39
C SER A 394 -39.07 38.64 29.61
N VAL A 395 -39.26 37.33 29.47
CA VAL A 395 -40.52 36.63 29.74
C VAL A 395 -40.28 35.36 30.57
N SER A 396 -40.87 35.26 31.77
CA SER A 396 -40.68 34.09 32.65
C SER A 396 -41.52 32.87 32.27
N GLY A 397 -42.47 33.01 31.34
CA GLY A 397 -43.24 31.88 30.79
C GLY A 397 -44.66 32.26 30.41
N GLY A 398 -45.60 31.30 30.59
CA GLY A 398 -46.98 31.44 30.15
C GLY A 398 -47.18 31.10 28.67
N ILE A 399 -48.18 31.69 28.03
CA ILE A 399 -48.50 31.46 26.61
C ILE A 399 -48.69 32.80 25.88
N GLY A 400 -48.04 32.98 24.73
CA GLY A 400 -48.23 34.14 23.86
C GLY A 400 -47.81 35.50 24.43
N ASN A 401 -47.07 35.53 25.54
CA ASN A 401 -46.66 36.77 26.20
C ASN A 401 -45.49 37.42 25.45
N THR A 402 -45.54 38.75 25.32
CA THR A 402 -44.56 39.55 24.58
C THR A 402 -43.95 40.61 25.48
N ALA A 403 -42.62 40.65 25.56
CA ALA A 403 -41.82 41.77 26.03
C ALA A 403 -41.05 42.34 24.83
N SER A 404 -41.23 43.62 24.51
CA SER A 404 -40.78 44.21 23.23
C SER A 404 -40.18 45.62 23.37
N ALA A 405 -39.55 45.92 24.49
CA ALA A 405 -38.87 47.20 24.77
C ALA A 405 -37.73 47.04 25.79
N PHE A 406 -36.89 48.07 25.92
CA PHE A 406 -35.69 48.07 26.76
C PHE A 406 -36.03 47.79 28.24
N TYR A 407 -35.46 46.74 28.84
CA TYR A 407 -35.82 46.25 30.19
C TYR A 407 -37.33 45.95 30.42
N SER A 408 -38.11 45.66 29.37
CA SER A 408 -39.50 45.20 29.55
C SER A 408 -39.59 43.78 30.13
N HIS A 409 -40.58 43.52 30.97
CA HIS A 409 -40.75 42.22 31.64
C HIS A 409 -42.20 41.72 31.64
N VAL A 410 -42.39 40.42 31.36
CA VAL A 410 -43.65 39.71 31.64
C VAL A 410 -43.39 38.45 32.47
N SER A 411 -43.93 38.40 33.69
CA SER A 411 -43.71 37.28 34.61
C SER A 411 -44.54 36.03 34.27
N GLY A 412 -45.54 36.14 33.37
CA GLY A 412 -46.31 34.99 32.86
C GLY A 412 -47.72 35.39 32.39
N GLY A 413 -48.63 34.42 32.38
CA GLY A 413 -50.03 34.61 31.97
C GLY A 413 -50.30 34.22 30.51
N PHE A 414 -51.34 34.82 29.91
CA PHE A 414 -51.75 34.57 28.52
C PHE A 414 -51.85 35.88 27.72
N ASN A 415 -51.15 35.97 26.58
CA ASN A 415 -51.20 37.08 25.62
C ASN A 415 -50.96 38.48 26.21
N ASN A 416 -50.13 38.62 27.25
CA ASN A 416 -49.78 39.94 27.80
C ASN A 416 -48.65 40.62 27.00
N ILE A 417 -48.67 41.95 26.86
CA ILE A 417 -47.77 42.71 25.98
C ILE A 417 -47.11 43.89 26.74
N ALA A 418 -45.83 43.75 27.09
CA ALA A 418 -45.01 44.80 27.68
C ALA A 418 -44.14 45.48 26.60
N SER A 419 -44.55 46.66 26.14
CA SER A 419 -43.96 47.39 25.01
C SER A 419 -43.49 48.82 25.32
N GLY A 420 -43.61 49.27 26.57
CA GLY A 420 -42.92 50.46 27.06
C GLY A 420 -41.57 50.11 27.72
N ASP A 421 -40.57 50.99 27.59
CA ASP A 421 -39.29 50.88 28.30
C ASP A 421 -39.48 50.66 29.80
N ARG A 422 -38.79 49.68 30.39
CA ARG A 422 -38.89 49.30 31.82
C ARG A 422 -40.31 48.95 32.28
N SER A 423 -41.23 48.66 31.35
CA SER A 423 -42.60 48.30 31.69
C SER A 423 -42.72 46.84 32.14
N THR A 424 -43.64 46.57 33.08
CA THR A 424 -43.73 45.26 33.75
C THR A 424 -45.16 44.76 33.87
N ILE A 425 -45.40 43.52 33.44
CA ILE A 425 -46.67 42.81 33.67
C ILE A 425 -46.41 41.58 34.53
N SER A 426 -46.94 41.56 35.75
CA SER A 426 -46.76 40.45 36.70
C SER A 426 -47.60 39.21 36.38
N GLY A 427 -48.55 39.31 35.45
CA GLY A 427 -49.32 38.19 34.91
C GLY A 427 -50.69 38.59 34.37
N GLY A 428 -51.62 37.62 34.34
CA GLY A 428 -53.00 37.83 33.90
C GLY A 428 -53.24 37.48 32.44
N ILE A 429 -54.27 38.08 31.83
CA ILE A 429 -54.79 37.73 30.50
C ILE A 429 -54.92 39.01 29.64
N GLN A 430 -54.24 39.07 28.50
CA GLN A 430 -54.37 40.18 27.53
C GLN A 430 -54.12 41.58 28.12
N ASN A 431 -53.25 41.70 29.13
CA ASN A 431 -52.85 42.99 29.68
C ASN A 431 -51.76 43.63 28.79
N ALA A 432 -51.71 44.95 28.74
CA ALA A 432 -50.74 45.72 27.96
C ALA A 432 -50.09 46.84 28.80
N THR A 433 -48.78 47.02 28.67
CA THR A 433 -48.03 48.14 29.25
C THR A 433 -47.24 48.85 28.16
N THR A 434 -47.76 49.97 27.65
CA THR A 434 -47.14 50.74 26.55
C THR A 434 -46.43 52.00 27.02
N GLY A 435 -46.65 52.43 28.27
CA GLY A 435 -45.98 53.60 28.84
C GLY A 435 -44.59 53.26 29.39
N SER A 436 -43.63 54.18 29.29
CA SER A 436 -42.31 54.00 29.90
C SER A 436 -42.43 53.94 31.43
N ASN A 437 -41.82 52.94 32.07
CA ASN A 437 -41.95 52.60 33.49
C ASN A 437 -43.39 52.27 33.93
N SER A 438 -44.29 51.91 33.01
CA SER A 438 -45.67 51.53 33.36
C SER A 438 -45.78 50.09 33.87
N SER A 439 -46.79 49.78 34.68
CA SER A 439 -46.96 48.43 35.23
C SER A 439 -48.42 47.96 35.31
N VAL A 440 -48.62 46.64 35.19
CA VAL A 440 -49.89 45.96 35.46
C VAL A 440 -49.63 44.75 36.36
N SER A 441 -50.14 44.76 37.59
CA SER A 441 -49.94 43.68 38.57
C SER A 441 -50.72 42.40 38.25
N GLY A 442 -51.68 42.45 37.32
CA GLY A 442 -52.48 41.30 36.89
C GLY A 442 -53.85 41.70 36.33
N GLY A 443 -54.82 40.79 36.46
CA GLY A 443 -56.18 40.99 35.93
C GLY A 443 -56.30 40.63 34.44
N ARG A 444 -57.29 41.20 33.76
CA ARG A 444 -57.60 40.89 32.36
C ARG A 444 -57.91 42.15 31.53
N GLU A 445 -57.36 42.23 30.32
CA GLU A 445 -57.61 43.29 29.33
C GLU A 445 -57.28 44.72 29.84
N ASN A 446 -56.33 44.84 30.78
CA ASN A 446 -55.89 46.12 31.32
C ASN A 446 -54.81 46.78 30.43
N THR A 447 -54.85 48.09 30.25
CA THR A 447 -53.88 48.85 29.42
C THR A 447 -53.29 50.03 30.20
N ALA A 448 -52.02 49.93 30.61
CA ALA A 448 -51.27 51.03 31.22
C ALA A 448 -50.42 51.73 30.14
N SER A 449 -50.80 52.93 29.73
CA SER A 449 -50.20 53.67 28.61
C SER A 449 -49.51 54.97 29.01
N GLY A 450 -49.76 55.49 30.21
CA GLY A 450 -49.06 56.67 30.74
C GLY A 450 -47.64 56.35 31.22
N THR A 451 -46.72 57.30 31.10
CA THR A 451 -45.37 57.17 31.69
C THR A 451 -45.47 57.07 33.22
N ALA A 452 -44.80 56.08 33.81
CA ALA A 452 -44.90 55.71 35.23
C ALA A 452 -46.34 55.41 35.71
N SER A 453 -47.24 55.01 34.80
CA SER A 453 -48.61 54.62 35.17
C SER A 453 -48.70 53.21 35.74
N THR A 454 -49.62 52.97 36.69
CA THR A 454 -49.76 51.67 37.35
C THR A 454 -51.21 51.19 37.41
N ILE A 455 -51.45 49.92 37.05
CA ILE A 455 -52.74 49.27 37.23
C ILE A 455 -52.61 48.09 38.21
N GLY A 456 -53.28 48.17 39.35
CA GLY A 456 -53.22 47.14 40.40
C GLY A 456 -53.95 45.84 40.06
N GLY A 457 -54.80 45.83 39.03
CA GLY A 457 -55.52 44.65 38.54
C GLY A 457 -56.96 44.96 38.11
N GLY A 458 -57.80 43.91 38.04
CA GLY A 458 -59.20 43.97 37.62
C GLY A 458 -59.42 43.70 36.13
N PHE A 459 -60.60 44.04 35.61
CA PHE A 459 -61.00 43.86 34.22
C PHE A 459 -61.11 45.20 33.45
N GLN A 460 -60.60 45.24 32.21
CA GLN A 460 -60.74 46.36 31.26
C GLN A 460 -60.43 47.76 31.85
N ARG A 461 -59.35 47.86 32.64
CA ARG A 461 -58.86 49.15 33.17
C ARG A 461 -57.86 49.77 32.19
N ALA A 462 -58.10 51.01 31.78
CA ALA A 462 -57.15 51.81 31.02
C ALA A 462 -56.57 52.94 31.88
N GLN A 463 -55.26 53.20 31.80
CA GLN A 463 -54.60 54.27 32.56
C GLN A 463 -53.56 55.01 31.71
N GLY A 464 -53.89 56.23 31.29
CA GLY A 464 -53.05 57.07 30.42
C GLY A 464 -52.35 58.25 31.12
N GLY A 465 -52.69 58.52 32.39
CA GLY A 465 -52.08 59.62 33.15
C GLY A 465 -50.60 59.35 33.47
N ILE A 466 -49.78 60.40 33.43
CA ILE A 466 -48.36 60.34 33.80
C ILE A 466 -48.24 60.39 35.33
N TYR A 467 -47.45 59.49 35.94
CA TYR A 467 -47.34 59.28 37.39
C TYR A 467 -48.69 58.99 38.10
N ASP A 468 -49.61 58.29 37.43
CA ASP A 468 -50.98 58.08 37.89
C ASP A 468 -51.39 56.59 37.94
N TRP A 469 -52.35 56.25 38.80
CA TRP A 469 -52.63 54.86 39.19
C TRP A 469 -54.12 54.51 39.13
N ARG A 470 -54.42 53.22 38.87
CA ARG A 470 -55.80 52.72 38.80
C ARG A 470 -55.94 51.33 39.43
N ALA A 471 -57.00 51.12 40.19
CA ALA A 471 -57.33 49.82 40.79
C ALA A 471 -58.41 49.05 39.99
N GLY A 472 -58.52 47.76 40.28
CA GLY A 472 -59.77 47.01 40.08
C GLY A 472 -60.88 47.57 40.99
N SER A 473 -62.13 47.25 40.71
CA SER A 473 -63.22 47.57 41.64
C SER A 473 -63.17 46.63 42.84
N LEU A 474 -63.42 47.15 44.05
CA LEU A 474 -63.44 46.37 45.29
C LEU A 474 -64.43 45.19 45.24
N PHE A 475 -65.45 45.33 44.40
CA PHE A 475 -66.33 44.25 43.96
C PHE A 475 -66.30 44.23 42.42
N GLU A 476 -65.73 43.18 41.83
CA GLU A 476 -66.07 42.79 40.47
C GLU A 476 -67.22 41.78 40.58
N THR A 477 -68.36 42.10 39.96
CA THR A 477 -69.47 41.15 39.82
C THR A 477 -69.01 40.00 38.93
N GLN A 478 -69.12 38.78 39.46
CA GLN A 478 -68.67 37.53 38.81
C GLN A 478 -69.43 37.23 37.52
#